data_AF-A0A2V6K1Y1-F1
#
_entry.id   AF-A0A2V6K1Y1-F1
#
_cell.length_a   1.000
_cell.length_b   1.000
_cell.length_c   1.000
_cell.angle_alpha   90.00
_cell.angle_beta   90.00
_cell.angle_gamma   90.00
#
_symmetry.space_group_name_H-M   'P 1'
#
loop_
_entity.id
_entity.type
_entity.pdbx_description
1 polymer ?
#
loop_
_entity_poly.entity_id
_entity_poly.type
_entity_poly.pdbx_seq_one_letter_code
_entity_poly.pdbx_strand_id
1 'polypeptide(L)'
;HVGVQPTLQAVYGDLSIFDKSLLDDSRLKESLPRVLIAYLKSDEGKTAQATVATEYKQAIAKFFGSDSIDALKIMSIAAQRANATLRIMVAENLKLLFGTDTPSNEGIGNPPGLNGRLELGRWVEAGVPLQ
;
A
#
# COMPACT_ATOMS: atom_id res chain seq x y z
N HIS A 1 -17.24 -18.22 -16.09
CA HIS A 1 -15.86 -17.87 -15.67
C HIS A 1 -15.90 -16.68 -14.74
N VAL A 2 -15.28 -16.75 -13.57
CA VAL A 2 -15.18 -15.65 -12.59
C VAL A 2 -13.84 -14.94 -12.81
N GLY A 3 -13.86 -13.61 -12.93
CA GLY A 3 -12.64 -12.80 -12.97
C GLY A 3 -12.16 -12.47 -11.56
N VAL A 4 -10.85 -12.34 -11.38
CA VAL A 4 -10.23 -12.02 -10.09
C VAL A 4 -9.58 -10.64 -10.19
N GLN A 5 -9.79 -9.79 -9.18
CA GLN A 5 -9.24 -8.45 -9.11
C GLN A 5 -8.22 -8.34 -7.95
N PRO A 6 -6.98 -8.79 -8.14
CA PRO A 6 -5.93 -8.60 -7.15
C PRO A 6 -5.52 -7.11 -7.09
N THR A 7 -5.44 -6.57 -5.88
CA THR A 7 -5.10 -5.16 -5.62
C THR A 7 -3.84 -5.07 -4.75
N LEU A 8 -2.67 -5.22 -5.38
CA LEU A 8 -1.40 -5.30 -4.67
C LEU A 8 -1.08 -4.00 -3.95
N GLN A 9 -1.26 -2.86 -4.61
CA GLN A 9 -0.95 -1.56 -4.07
C GLN A 9 -1.82 -1.21 -2.86
N ALA A 10 -3.04 -1.75 -2.74
CA ALA A 10 -3.81 -1.63 -1.49
C ALA A 10 -3.01 -2.18 -0.29
N VAL A 11 -2.38 -3.34 -0.46
CA VAL A 11 -1.54 -3.99 0.58
C VAL A 11 -0.18 -3.31 0.72
N TYR A 12 0.48 -2.94 -0.38
CA TYR A 12 1.75 -2.17 -0.31
C TYR A 12 1.53 -0.78 0.31
N GLY A 13 0.36 -0.20 0.13
CA GLY A 13 -0.01 1.09 0.69
C GLY A 13 -0.07 1.09 2.21
N ASP A 14 -0.38 -0.04 2.86
CA ASP A 14 -0.30 -0.19 4.32
C ASP A 14 1.11 0.06 4.87
N LEU A 15 2.16 -0.24 4.08
CA LEU A 15 3.54 0.02 4.50
C LEU A 15 3.77 1.52 4.75
N SER A 16 3.00 2.38 4.08
CA SER A 16 3.06 3.82 4.25
C SER A 16 2.63 4.31 5.64
N ILE A 17 2.03 3.45 6.46
CA ILE A 17 1.78 3.74 7.88
C ILE A 17 3.11 3.94 8.61
N PHE A 18 4.15 3.19 8.25
CA PHE A 18 5.47 3.23 8.87
C PHE A 18 6.53 3.91 8.02
N ASP A 19 6.45 3.79 6.70
CA ASP A 19 7.40 4.37 5.74
C ASP A 19 6.76 5.57 5.03
N LYS A 20 7.25 6.77 5.33
CA LYS A 20 6.70 8.02 4.78
C LYS A 20 7.38 8.49 3.50
N SER A 21 8.28 7.70 2.93
CA SER A 21 9.03 8.03 1.71
C SER A 21 8.13 8.39 0.52
N LEU A 22 6.89 7.90 0.50
CA LEU A 22 5.92 8.28 -0.52
C LEU A 22 5.65 9.79 -0.56
N LEU A 23 5.74 10.53 0.57
CA LEU A 23 5.58 11.99 0.60
C LEU A 23 6.66 12.74 -0.21
N ASP A 24 7.76 12.07 -0.52
CA ASP A 24 8.86 12.61 -1.32
C ASP A 24 8.76 12.23 -2.80
N ASP A 25 7.78 11.38 -3.16
CA ASP A 25 7.48 11.06 -4.55
C ASP A 25 6.96 12.30 -5.28
N SER A 26 7.71 12.76 -6.28
CA SER A 26 7.35 13.92 -7.08
C SER A 26 5.99 13.77 -7.77
N ARG A 27 5.56 12.54 -8.07
CA ARG A 27 4.28 12.23 -8.73
C ARG A 27 3.07 12.50 -7.83
N LEU A 28 3.24 12.59 -6.51
CA LEU A 28 2.16 13.02 -5.63
C LEU A 28 1.68 14.43 -5.95
N LYS A 29 2.58 15.34 -6.36
CA LYS A 29 2.24 16.72 -6.71
C LYS A 29 1.31 16.82 -7.92
N GLU A 30 1.34 15.81 -8.78
CA GLU A 30 0.49 15.71 -9.96
C GLU A 30 -0.87 15.06 -9.64
N SER A 31 -0.94 14.32 -8.53
CA SER A 31 -2.08 13.45 -8.21
C SER A 31 -2.94 13.95 -7.05
N LEU A 32 -2.36 14.76 -6.14
CA LEU A 32 -3.06 15.30 -4.97
C LEU A 32 -3.07 16.83 -4.98
N PRO A 33 -4.13 17.47 -4.43
CA PRO A 33 -4.16 18.91 -4.23
C PRO A 33 -2.97 19.39 -3.37
N ARG A 34 -2.38 20.55 -3.74
CA ARG A 34 -1.26 21.14 -2.99
C ARG A 34 -1.57 21.34 -1.50
N VAL A 35 -2.80 21.71 -1.17
CA VAL A 35 -3.25 21.88 0.22
C VAL A 35 -3.18 20.58 1.03
N LEU A 36 -3.52 19.45 0.41
CA LEU A 36 -3.44 18.15 1.07
C LEU A 36 -1.99 17.73 1.29
N ILE A 37 -1.12 17.93 0.30
CA ILE A 37 0.32 17.65 0.44
C ILE A 37 0.93 18.53 1.55
N ALA A 38 0.55 19.81 1.61
CA ALA A 38 1.00 20.72 2.66
C ALA A 38 0.54 20.26 4.05
N TYR A 39 -0.71 19.82 4.19
CA TYR A 39 -1.22 19.23 5.44
C TYR A 39 -0.45 17.96 5.82
N LEU A 40 -0.26 17.02 4.90
CA LEU A 40 0.47 15.76 5.18
C LEU A 40 1.92 15.99 5.63
N LYS A 41 2.52 17.12 5.24
CA LYS A 41 3.87 17.55 5.65
C LYS A 41 3.90 18.48 6.86
N SER A 42 2.75 18.96 7.33
CA SER A 42 2.64 19.81 8.52
C SER A 42 2.89 18.98 9.79
N ASP A 43 3.12 19.65 10.91
CA ASP A 43 3.30 18.96 12.20
C ASP A 43 2.01 18.29 12.68
N GLU A 44 0.85 18.84 12.31
CA GLU A 44 -0.45 18.21 12.53
C GLU A 44 -0.56 16.90 11.74
N GLY A 45 -0.26 16.92 10.43
CA GLY A 45 -0.30 15.73 9.59
C GLY A 45 0.70 14.65 10.01
N LYS A 46 1.89 15.03 10.49
CA LYS A 46 2.88 14.11 11.07
C LYS A 46 2.37 13.48 12.36
N THR A 47 1.77 14.28 13.24
CA THR A 47 1.17 13.81 14.51
C THR A 47 0.07 12.80 14.23
N ALA A 48 -0.86 13.12 13.32
CA ALA A 48 -1.94 12.20 12.93
C ALA A 48 -1.40 10.86 12.41
N GLN A 49 -0.39 10.90 11.54
CA GLN A 49 0.25 9.68 11.02
C GLN A 49 0.99 8.88 12.10
N ALA A 50 1.62 9.54 13.08
CA ALA A 50 2.30 8.89 14.19
C ALA A 50 1.30 8.20 15.14
N THR A 51 0.11 8.77 15.33
CA THR A 51 -0.98 8.15 16.09
C THR A 51 -1.39 6.82 15.46
N VAL A 52 -1.71 6.83 14.16
CA VAL A 52 -2.07 5.60 13.42
C VAL A 52 -0.95 4.55 13.49
N ALA A 53 0.30 4.97 13.28
CA ALA A 53 1.44 4.04 13.39
C ALA A 53 1.60 3.45 14.80
N THR A 54 1.26 4.20 15.84
CA THR A 54 1.30 3.73 17.22
C THR A 54 0.20 2.71 17.48
N GLU A 55 -1.02 2.96 17.00
CA GLU A 55 -2.15 2.02 17.10
C GLU A 55 -1.85 0.70 16.39
N TYR A 56 -1.29 0.75 15.18
CA TYR A 56 -0.88 -0.46 14.46
C TYR A 56 0.24 -1.22 15.18
N LYS A 57 1.25 -0.53 15.73
CA LYS A 57 2.30 -1.17 16.53
C LYS A 57 1.73 -1.89 17.74
N GLN A 58 0.79 -1.27 18.46
CA GLN A 58 0.13 -1.88 19.61
C GLN A 58 -0.72 -3.09 19.21
N ALA A 59 -1.46 -3.00 18.10
CA ALA A 59 -2.25 -4.11 17.57
C ALA A 59 -1.36 -5.32 17.18
N ILE A 60 -0.26 -5.05 16.49
CA ILE A 60 0.74 -6.07 16.10
C ILE A 60 1.38 -6.68 17.35
N ALA A 61 1.86 -5.85 18.28
CA ALA A 61 2.48 -6.32 19.51
C ALA A 61 1.52 -7.21 20.33
N LYS A 62 0.26 -6.81 20.45
CA LYS A 62 -0.78 -7.62 21.09
C LYS A 62 -1.01 -8.95 20.37
N PHE A 63 -1.06 -8.95 19.04
CA PHE A 63 -1.25 -10.17 18.26
C PHE A 63 -0.11 -11.17 18.43
N PHE A 64 1.14 -10.69 18.48
CA PHE A 64 2.33 -11.52 18.64
C PHE A 64 2.77 -11.73 20.11
N GLY A 65 2.13 -11.06 21.07
CA GLY A 65 2.51 -11.08 22.48
C GLY A 65 3.89 -10.47 22.78
N SER A 66 4.38 -9.54 21.95
CA SER A 66 5.69 -8.91 22.12
C SER A 66 5.78 -7.51 21.49
N ASP A 67 6.26 -6.54 22.29
CA ASP A 67 6.53 -5.16 21.84
C ASP A 67 7.83 -5.03 21.01
N SER A 68 8.66 -6.08 20.94
CA SER A 68 9.92 -6.08 20.17
C SER A 68 9.76 -6.38 18.69
N ILE A 69 8.51 -6.60 18.24
CA ILE A 69 8.21 -6.94 16.85
C ILE A 69 8.37 -5.70 15.96
N ASP A 70 9.19 -5.83 14.91
CA ASP A 70 9.30 -4.84 13.86
C ASP A 70 8.01 -4.86 13.00
N ALA A 71 7.12 -3.90 13.28
CA ALA A 71 5.83 -3.77 12.60
C ALA A 71 5.96 -3.59 11.08
N LEU A 72 6.96 -2.83 10.61
CA LEU A 72 7.16 -2.64 9.16
C LEU A 72 7.57 -3.97 8.51
N LYS A 73 8.49 -4.70 9.14
CA LYS A 73 8.91 -6.01 8.65
C LYS A 73 7.73 -6.99 8.60
N ILE A 74 6.90 -7.05 9.63
CA ILE A 74 5.71 -7.92 9.64
C ILE A 74 4.74 -7.54 8.52
N MET A 75 4.41 -6.26 8.37
CA MET A 75 3.49 -5.81 7.32
C MET A 75 4.06 -6.08 5.92
N SER A 76 5.39 -6.00 5.74
CA SER A 76 6.03 -6.31 4.46
C SER A 76 5.80 -7.76 4.00
N ILE A 77 5.60 -8.70 4.93
CA ILE A 77 5.28 -10.10 4.61
C ILE A 77 3.93 -10.19 3.91
N ALA A 78 2.93 -9.39 4.31
CA ALA A 78 1.62 -9.38 3.66
C ALA A 78 1.73 -8.92 2.20
N ALA A 79 2.49 -7.85 1.94
CA ALA A 79 2.75 -7.35 0.58
C ALA A 79 3.50 -8.40 -0.27
N GLN A 80 4.53 -9.04 0.28
CA GLN A 80 5.26 -10.11 -0.39
C GLN A 80 4.35 -11.31 -0.73
N ARG A 81 3.48 -11.71 0.21
CA ARG A 81 2.51 -12.79 -0.02
C ARG A 81 1.51 -12.43 -1.11
N ALA A 82 0.96 -11.21 -1.09
CA ALA A 82 0.05 -10.74 -2.14
C ALA A 82 0.71 -10.81 -3.52
N ASN A 83 1.96 -10.34 -3.64
CA ASN A 83 2.73 -10.44 -4.88
C ASN A 83 2.97 -11.90 -5.33
N ALA A 84 3.32 -12.79 -4.39
CA ALA A 84 3.50 -14.21 -4.68
C ALA A 84 2.18 -14.87 -5.12
N THR A 85 1.05 -14.48 -4.53
CA THR A 85 -0.27 -14.96 -4.97
C THR A 85 -0.58 -14.50 -6.39
N LEU A 86 -0.33 -13.22 -6.75
CA LEU A 86 -0.54 -12.76 -8.12
C LEU A 86 0.35 -13.54 -9.12
N ARG A 87 1.60 -13.83 -8.77
CA ARG A 87 2.48 -14.68 -9.59
C ARG A 87 1.89 -16.06 -9.86
N ILE A 88 1.32 -16.70 -8.85
CA ILE A 88 0.61 -17.98 -9.01
C ILE A 88 -0.59 -17.78 -9.94
N MET A 89 -1.35 -16.69 -9.77
CA MET A 89 -2.51 -16.43 -10.64
C MET A 89 -2.12 -16.27 -12.12
N VAL A 90 -1.01 -15.60 -12.38
CA VAL A 90 -0.44 -15.45 -13.73
C VAL A 90 0.00 -16.80 -14.30
N ALA A 91 0.72 -17.61 -13.51
CA ALA A 91 1.18 -18.93 -13.93
C ALA A 91 0.03 -19.88 -14.26
N GLU A 92 -1.09 -19.77 -13.55
CA GLU A 92 -2.33 -20.53 -13.77
C GLU A 92 -3.24 -19.92 -14.85
N ASN A 93 -2.78 -18.87 -15.55
CA ASN A 93 -3.52 -18.18 -16.62
C ASN A 93 -4.95 -17.75 -16.20
N LEU A 94 -5.08 -17.23 -14.98
CA LEU A 94 -6.35 -16.73 -14.46
C LEU A 94 -6.80 -15.45 -15.20
N LYS A 95 -8.11 -15.26 -15.31
CA LYS A 95 -8.70 -14.02 -15.84
C LYS A 95 -8.56 -12.90 -14.81
N LEU A 96 -7.57 -12.05 -14.99
CA LEU A 96 -7.32 -10.89 -14.14
C LEU A 96 -8.16 -9.69 -14.58
N LEU A 97 -8.72 -8.97 -13.61
CA LEU A 97 -9.43 -7.70 -13.78
C LEU A 97 -8.62 -6.62 -13.09
N PHE A 98 -8.34 -5.52 -13.78
CA PHE A 98 -7.61 -4.42 -13.19
C PHE A 98 -8.50 -3.63 -12.23
N GLY A 99 -8.00 -3.41 -11.02
CA GLY A 99 -8.60 -2.57 -10.00
C GLY A 99 -7.57 -2.21 -8.96
N THR A 100 -7.84 -1.18 -8.16
CA THR A 100 -6.84 -0.59 -7.25
C THR A 100 -7.29 -0.59 -5.79
N ASP A 101 -8.58 -0.84 -5.55
CA ASP A 101 -9.22 -0.76 -4.22
C ASP A 101 -8.99 0.62 -3.56
N THR A 102 -9.07 1.69 -4.34
CA THR A 102 -8.84 3.06 -3.84
C THR A 102 -10.15 3.71 -3.38
N PRO A 103 -10.20 4.37 -2.20
CA PRO A 103 -9.20 4.38 -1.14
C PRO A 103 -9.28 3.12 -0.25
N SER A 104 -8.15 2.58 0.20
CA SER A 104 -8.13 1.34 0.99
C SER A 104 -8.02 1.55 2.50
N ASN A 105 -7.20 2.50 2.97
CA ASN A 105 -6.90 2.68 4.40
C ASN A 105 -6.61 4.15 4.80
N GLU A 106 -6.30 4.36 6.09
CA GLU A 106 -5.95 5.66 6.69
C GLU A 106 -4.52 6.14 6.36
N GLY A 107 -3.76 5.36 5.59
CA GLY A 107 -2.41 5.69 5.16
C GLY A 107 -2.38 6.63 3.95
N ILE A 108 -1.17 7.09 3.61
CA ILE A 108 -0.93 7.90 2.41
C ILE A 108 -0.67 7.05 1.16
N GLY A 109 -0.63 5.72 1.33
CA GLY A 109 -0.11 4.74 0.38
C GLY A 109 -0.98 4.49 -0.85
N ASN A 110 -2.21 4.99 -0.83
CA ASN A 110 -3.21 4.77 -1.88
C ASN A 110 -3.79 6.09 -2.42
N PRO A 111 -2.94 7.00 -2.92
CA PRO A 111 -3.38 8.30 -3.43
C PRO A 111 -4.26 8.13 -4.68
N PRO A 112 -5.50 8.68 -4.72
CA PRO A 112 -6.34 8.65 -5.92
C PRO A 112 -5.59 9.15 -7.17
N GLY A 113 -5.80 8.48 -8.30
CA GLY A 113 -5.02 8.70 -9.52
C GLY A 113 -3.70 7.92 -9.52
N LEU A 114 -2.72 8.32 -8.70
CA LEU A 114 -1.39 7.68 -8.67
C LEU A 114 -1.46 6.19 -8.27
N ASN A 115 -2.43 5.78 -7.44
CA ASN A 115 -2.59 4.39 -7.01
C ASN A 115 -2.72 3.43 -8.20
N GLY A 116 -3.39 3.83 -9.29
CA GLY A 116 -3.49 3.00 -10.50
C GLY A 116 -2.17 2.79 -11.21
N ARG A 117 -1.32 3.82 -11.26
CA ARG A 117 0.03 3.68 -11.83
C ARG A 117 0.91 2.78 -10.96
N LEU A 118 0.81 2.92 -9.64
CA LEU A 118 1.56 2.08 -8.71
C LEU A 118 1.09 0.62 -8.79
N GLU A 119 -0.22 0.37 -8.85
CA GLU A 119 -0.82 -0.96 -9.05
C GLU A 119 -0.30 -1.63 -10.33
N LEU A 120 -0.33 -0.92 -11.46
CA LEU A 120 0.23 -1.43 -12.72
C LEU A 120 1.70 -1.80 -12.59
N GLY A 121 2.50 -0.97 -11.88
CA GLY A 121 3.90 -1.29 -11.58
C GLY A 121 4.04 -2.59 -10.79
N ARG A 122 3.21 -2.79 -9.76
CA ARG A 122 3.18 -4.03 -8.97
C ARG A 122 2.77 -5.24 -9.80
N TRP A 123 1.78 -5.08 -10.69
CA TRP A 123 1.37 -6.14 -11.62
C TRP A 123 2.53 -6.57 -12.54
N VAL A 124 3.30 -5.61 -13.06
CA VAL A 124 4.50 -5.90 -13.87
C VAL A 124 5.57 -6.62 -13.03
N GLU A 125 5.84 -6.18 -11.81
CA GLU A 125 6.78 -6.85 -10.89
C GLU A 125 6.34 -8.29 -10.54
N ALA A 126 5.02 -8.52 -10.51
CA ALA A 126 4.40 -9.84 -10.35
C ALA A 126 4.37 -10.68 -11.63
N GLY A 127 4.85 -10.16 -12.76
CA GLY A 127 4.92 -10.89 -14.03
C GLY A 127 3.68 -10.80 -14.91
N VAL A 128 2.73 -9.91 -14.62
CA VAL A 128 1.63 -9.63 -15.54
C VAL A 128 2.20 -8.88 -16.76
N PRO A 129 1.99 -9.37 -17.99
CA PRO A 129 2.51 -8.69 -19.18
C PRO A 129 1.77 -7.36 -19.41
N LEU A 130 2.53 -6.33 -19.79
CA LEU A 130 1.97 -5.12 -20.39
C LEU A 130 1.61 -5.46 -21.84
N GLN A 131 0.32 -5.46 -22.16
CA GLN A 131 -0.17 -5.60 -23.54
C GLN A 131 -0.27 -4.22 -24.20
#